data_AF-A0A812RQ47-F1
#
_entry.id   AF-A0A812RQ47-F1
#
_cell.length_a   1.000
_cell.length_b   1.000
_cell.length_c   1.000
_cell.angle_alpha   90.00
_cell.angle_beta   90.00
_cell.angle_gamma   90.00
#
_symmetry.space_group_name_H-M   'P 1'
#
loop_
_entity.id
_entity.type
_entity.pdbx_description
1 polymer ?
#
loop_
_entity_poly.entity_id
_entity_poly.type
_entity_poly.pdbx_seq_one_letter_code
_entity_poly.pdbx_strand_id
1 'polypeptide(L)'
;MPTKAQPVKLPIIGWREWVQLPQLGIAKIKAKIDTGARSSSLHAYDLKYEERDGKQWVRFKVHPRQRSSAGPVSAESEVLEFRKVRSSNGHVTKRPVIVTMVDILGELCEIELTLANRDAMGFRMLLGREAIRGRLLVDSGASYLSGIPKRLKVKRPTNGTPTKRVLNTLKFAIDLEKGEPDLYFRSKQLSSYDAVLPRIGASITYFGTAVVRQFEQMDVFPANSSWGITNSRDKLRSLQILSRHHIGIPQTTFVRDRADILPAIERVGGAPVVIKLIEGTQGVGVILADSVKIAEAIIETLHSTRQNVLVQKFVKESRGRDVRAFVVGDQVVAAMRRIAQGTEFRSN
;
A
#
# COMPACT_ATOMS: atom_id res chain seq x y z
N MET A 1 35.04 -11.18 35.08
CA MET A 1 34.71 -11.49 33.68
C MET A 1 33.84 -10.35 33.15
N PRO A 2 34.19 -9.68 32.04
CA PRO A 2 33.33 -8.63 31.50
C PRO A 2 32.04 -9.26 30.99
N THR A 3 30.92 -8.83 31.56
CA THR A 3 29.57 -9.16 31.11
C THR A 3 29.43 -8.85 29.62
N LYS A 4 29.24 -9.88 28.78
CA LYS A 4 28.88 -9.70 27.37
C LYS A 4 27.59 -8.88 27.33
N ALA A 5 27.67 -7.64 26.85
CA ALA A 5 26.52 -6.80 26.61
C ALA A 5 25.54 -7.55 25.69
N GLN A 6 24.29 -7.70 26.12
CA GLN A 6 23.25 -8.22 25.26
C GLN A 6 23.15 -7.33 24.01
N PRO A 7 23.07 -7.91 22.79
CA PRO A 7 22.99 -7.11 21.58
C PRO A 7 21.72 -6.25 21.62
N VAL A 8 21.91 -4.93 21.55
CA VAL A 8 20.79 -3.97 21.47
C VAL A 8 20.02 -4.28 20.18
N LYS A 9 18.77 -4.69 20.32
CA LYS A 9 17.89 -4.97 19.18
C LYS A 9 17.42 -3.65 18.60
N LEU A 10 18.17 -3.14 17.62
CA LEU A 10 17.79 -1.92 16.91
C LEU A 10 16.59 -2.18 15.98
N PRO A 11 15.65 -1.23 15.88
CA PRO A 11 14.53 -1.33 14.94
C PRO A 11 15.02 -1.30 13.49
N ILE A 12 14.30 -2.01 12.61
CA ILE A 12 14.63 -2.15 11.18
C ILE A 12 13.75 -1.19 10.37
N ILE A 13 14.39 -0.40 9.50
CA ILE A 13 13.76 0.48 8.52
C ILE A 13 14.17 0.05 7.09
N GLY A 14 13.37 0.38 6.09
CA GLY A 14 13.71 0.18 4.68
C GLY A 14 14.67 1.25 4.14
N TRP A 15 15.16 1.08 2.90
CA TRP A 15 16.04 2.06 2.24
C TRP A 15 15.36 3.40 1.92
N ARG A 16 14.04 3.48 2.05
CA ARG A 16 13.24 4.70 2.02
C ARG A 16 12.13 4.61 3.04
N GLU A 17 11.88 5.72 3.74
CA GLU A 17 10.95 5.80 4.84
C GLU A 17 10.12 7.07 4.81
N TRP A 18 9.00 7.05 5.51
CA TRP A 18 8.28 8.25 5.88
C TRP A 18 8.79 8.77 7.22
N VAL A 19 9.05 10.07 7.30
CA VAL A 19 9.48 10.72 8.53
C VAL A 19 8.66 11.99 8.77
N GLN A 20 8.65 12.49 10.00
CA GLN A 20 8.04 13.78 10.34
C GLN A 20 9.14 14.75 10.77
N LEU A 21 8.98 16.05 10.48
CA LEU A 21 9.85 17.11 11.00
C LEU A 21 8.94 18.11 11.74
N PRO A 22 8.57 17.82 13.00
CA PRO A 22 7.51 18.54 13.72
C PRO A 22 7.83 20.02 13.91
N GLN A 23 9.08 20.35 14.21
CA GLN A 23 9.54 21.73 14.41
C GLN A 23 9.51 22.54 13.10
N LEU A 24 9.59 21.88 11.94
CA LEU A 24 9.48 22.51 10.63
C LEU A 24 8.03 22.51 10.10
N GLY A 25 7.06 22.04 10.88
CA GLY A 25 5.66 21.93 10.45
C GLY A 25 5.39 20.86 9.38
N ILE A 26 6.35 19.96 9.14
CA ILE A 26 6.23 18.92 8.10
C ILE A 26 5.69 17.65 8.73
N ALA A 27 4.39 17.43 8.56
CA ALA A 27 3.69 16.28 9.14
C ALA A 27 4.08 14.93 8.52
N LYS A 28 4.58 14.93 7.27
CA LYS A 28 5.15 13.76 6.60
C LYS A 28 6.03 14.19 5.42
N ILE A 29 7.17 13.55 5.26
CA ILE A 29 8.04 13.66 4.09
C ILE A 29 8.70 12.32 3.81
N LYS A 30 8.88 11.98 2.53
CA LYS A 30 9.62 10.77 2.13
C LYS A 30 11.13 11.07 2.24
N ALA A 31 11.83 10.30 3.06
CA ALA A 31 13.27 10.32 3.17
C ALA A 31 13.87 9.09 2.48
N LYS A 32 14.90 9.29 1.67
CA LYS A 32 15.79 8.20 1.27
C LYS A 32 16.81 8.01 2.38
N ILE A 33 16.99 6.75 2.79
CA ILE A 33 18.04 6.37 3.72
C ILE A 33 19.34 6.25 2.93
N ASP A 34 20.30 7.10 3.24
CA ASP A 34 21.56 7.22 2.51
C ASP A 34 22.73 7.00 3.47
N THR A 35 23.09 5.73 3.67
CA THR A 35 24.20 5.34 4.54
C THR A 35 25.57 5.81 4.01
N GLY A 36 25.66 6.18 2.72
CA GLY A 36 26.86 6.78 2.13
C GLY A 36 27.00 8.27 2.45
N ALA A 37 25.89 8.97 2.71
CA ALA A 37 25.92 10.36 3.11
C ALA A 37 26.25 10.51 4.61
N ARG A 38 27.24 11.34 4.95
CA ARG A 38 27.53 11.68 6.36
C ARG A 38 26.32 12.36 7.01
N SER A 39 25.87 13.47 6.43
CA SER A 39 24.81 14.33 6.96
C SER A 39 23.49 14.15 6.22
N SER A 40 22.39 14.39 6.91
CA SER A 40 21.05 14.46 6.32
C SER A 40 20.87 15.76 5.52
N SER A 41 19.95 15.76 4.55
CA SER A 41 19.66 16.94 3.73
C SER A 41 18.17 17.09 3.45
N LEU A 42 17.70 18.34 3.41
CA LEU A 42 16.31 18.68 3.13
C LEU A 42 16.23 19.63 1.93
N HIS A 43 15.25 19.36 1.07
CA HIS A 43 14.87 20.25 0.00
C HIS A 43 14.33 21.55 0.58
N ALA A 44 14.97 22.66 0.26
CA ALA A 44 14.52 24.00 0.62
C ALA A 44 14.70 24.95 -0.56
N TYR A 45 13.80 25.91 -0.66
CA TYR A 45 13.83 27.00 -1.63
C TYR A 45 13.35 28.31 -0.99
N ASP A 46 13.52 29.43 -1.68
CA ASP A 46 13.18 30.77 -1.15
C ASP A 46 13.86 31.05 0.20
N LEU A 47 15.16 30.75 0.29
CA LEU A 47 15.95 30.96 1.51
C LEU A 47 16.17 32.46 1.71
N LYS A 48 15.69 32.97 2.84
CA LYS A 48 15.87 34.36 3.28
C LYS A 48 16.58 34.34 4.63
N TYR A 49 17.68 35.07 4.72
CA TYR A 49 18.48 35.15 5.93
C TYR A 49 18.18 36.45 6.68
N GLU A 50 18.07 36.35 7.99
CA GLU A 50 17.84 37.47 8.90
C GLU A 50 18.76 37.29 10.11
N GLU A 51 19.24 38.38 10.68
CA GLU A 51 19.98 38.37 11.94
C GLU A 51 19.04 38.75 13.08
N ARG A 52 18.99 37.93 14.13
CA ARG A 52 18.15 38.15 15.33
C ARG A 52 19.00 37.84 16.55
N ASP A 53 19.17 38.81 17.45
CA ASP A 53 19.92 38.65 18.71
C ASP A 53 21.35 38.08 18.51
N GLY A 54 22.06 38.54 17.48
CA GLY A 54 23.42 38.08 17.15
C GLY A 54 23.50 36.66 16.57
N LYS A 55 22.35 36.03 16.29
CA LYS A 55 22.24 34.71 15.67
C LYS A 55 21.69 34.84 14.25
N GLN A 56 22.22 34.04 13.35
CA GLN A 56 21.75 33.99 11.97
C GLN A 56 20.57 33.03 11.86
N TRP A 57 19.46 33.51 11.30
CA TRP A 57 18.25 32.74 11.05
C TRP A 57 18.03 32.56 9.55
N VAL A 58 17.38 31.47 9.18
CA VAL A 58 16.95 31.21 7.81
C VAL A 58 15.46 30.90 7.78
N ARG A 59 14.72 31.67 6.97
CA ARG A 59 13.35 31.37 6.57
C ARG A 59 13.37 30.71 5.21
N PHE A 60 12.63 29.63 5.05
CA PHE A 60 12.63 28.86 3.81
C PHE A 60 11.29 28.17 3.59
N LYS A 61 11.07 27.71 2.37
CA LYS A 61 9.94 26.88 2.01
C LYS A 61 10.40 25.49 1.63
N VAL A 62 9.55 24.51 1.92
CA VAL A 62 9.77 23.10 1.62
C VAL A 62 8.58 22.59 0.84
N HIS A 63 8.83 21.86 -0.23
CA HIS A 63 7.85 20.99 -0.85
C HIS A 63 7.97 19.58 -0.25
N PRO A 64 7.11 19.20 0.71
CA PRO A 64 7.23 17.91 1.38
C PRO A 64 6.79 16.74 0.49
N ARG A 65 6.03 17.02 -0.57
CA ARG A 65 5.60 16.04 -1.57
C ARG A 65 6.66 15.90 -2.66
N GLN A 66 6.95 14.66 -3.03
CA GLN A 66 7.87 14.38 -4.13
C GLN A 66 7.30 14.93 -5.44
N ARG A 67 8.16 15.54 -6.25
CA ARG A 67 7.82 16.02 -7.62
C ARG A 67 6.55 16.86 -7.71
N SER A 68 6.25 17.61 -6.64
CA SER A 68 5.13 18.56 -6.62
C SER A 68 5.58 19.84 -5.94
N SER A 69 5.06 20.98 -6.39
CA SER A 69 5.17 22.27 -5.72
C SER A 69 3.93 22.60 -4.86
N ALA A 70 2.91 21.73 -4.88
CA ALA A 70 1.66 21.95 -4.15
C ALA A 70 1.83 21.75 -2.63
N GLY A 71 1.14 22.59 -1.86
CA GLY A 71 1.17 22.57 -0.39
C GLY A 71 2.56 22.83 0.21
N PRO A 72 3.23 23.94 -0.14
CA PRO A 72 4.51 24.29 0.45
C PRO A 72 4.36 24.54 1.95
N VAL A 73 5.34 24.08 2.73
CA VAL A 73 5.45 24.37 4.16
C VAL A 73 6.49 25.46 4.33
N SER A 74 6.11 26.56 4.98
CA SER A 74 7.06 27.60 5.38
C SER A 74 7.63 27.25 6.75
N ALA A 75 8.94 27.33 6.89
CA ALA A 75 9.65 27.05 8.13
C ALA A 75 10.72 28.12 8.38
N GLU A 76 11.07 28.32 9.64
CA GLU A 76 12.20 29.14 10.07
C GLU A 76 13.03 28.38 11.10
N SER A 77 14.34 28.60 11.08
CA SER A 77 15.27 27.98 12.04
C SER A 77 16.54 28.82 12.18
N GLU A 78 17.17 28.74 13.35
CA GLU A 78 18.55 29.19 13.56
C GLU A 78 19.50 28.39 12.65
N VAL A 79 20.47 29.07 12.05
CA VAL A 79 21.54 28.47 11.26
C VAL A 79 22.67 28.12 12.22
N LEU A 80 22.95 26.82 12.37
CA LEU A 80 24.06 26.32 13.19
C LEU A 80 25.41 26.74 12.58
N GLU A 81 25.58 26.45 11.28
CA GLU A 81 26.77 26.81 10.52
C GLU A 81 26.52 26.72 9.01
N PHE A 82 27.50 27.17 8.21
CA PHE A 82 27.52 26.94 6.77
C PHE A 82 28.57 25.87 6.42
N ARG A 83 28.11 24.71 5.97
CA ARG A 83 28.96 23.56 5.67
C ARG A 83 29.24 23.44 4.18
N LYS A 84 30.48 23.15 3.80
CA LYS A 84 30.84 22.78 2.42
C LYS A 84 30.42 21.32 2.18
N VAL A 85 29.46 21.12 1.28
CA VAL A 85 28.91 19.80 0.95
C VAL A 85 29.23 19.44 -0.49
N ARG A 86 29.91 18.30 -0.69
CA ARG A 86 30.17 17.72 -2.01
C ARG A 86 29.00 16.84 -2.43
N SER A 87 28.44 17.11 -3.61
CA SER A 87 27.42 16.29 -4.24
C SER A 87 28.03 15.03 -4.89
N SER A 88 27.19 14.06 -5.23
CA SER A 88 27.58 12.86 -6.01
C SER A 88 28.21 13.20 -7.37
N ASN A 89 27.92 14.39 -7.90
CA ASN A 89 28.43 14.87 -9.19
C ASN A 89 29.72 15.69 -9.03
N GLY A 90 30.38 15.62 -7.86
CA GLY A 90 31.65 16.31 -7.59
C GLY A 90 31.54 17.79 -7.20
N HIS A 91 30.43 18.47 -7.53
CA HIS A 91 30.23 19.87 -7.18
C HIS A 91 30.17 20.09 -5.67
N VAL A 92 30.97 21.04 -5.18
CA VAL A 92 30.99 21.48 -3.78
C VAL A 92 30.16 22.76 -3.65
N THR A 93 29.21 22.76 -2.73
CA THR A 93 28.34 23.93 -2.45
C THR A 93 28.33 24.23 -0.96
N LYS A 94 28.32 25.51 -0.59
CA LYS A 94 28.17 25.92 0.81
C LYS A 94 26.67 25.93 1.15
N ARG A 95 26.26 25.22 2.20
CA ARG A 95 24.85 25.05 2.57
C ARG A 95 24.64 25.38 4.04
N PRO A 96 23.55 26.08 4.41
CA PRO A 96 23.24 26.28 5.81
C PRO A 96 22.83 24.95 6.44
N VAL A 97 23.32 24.73 7.64
CA VAL A 97 22.97 23.59 8.50
C VAL A 97 22.02 24.10 9.57
N ILE A 98 20.91 23.39 9.73
CA ILE A 98 19.96 23.61 10.83
C ILE A 98 19.90 22.36 11.69
N VAL A 99 19.50 22.52 12.95
CA VAL A 99 19.23 21.41 13.87
C VAL A 99 17.72 21.28 13.99
N THR A 100 17.20 20.05 13.86
CA THR A 100 15.77 19.81 14.06
C THR A 100 15.50 18.40 14.58
N MET A 101 14.30 18.19 15.11
CA MET A 101 13.80 16.88 15.50
C MET A 101 13.17 16.16 14.30
N VAL A 102 13.62 14.94 14.05
CA VAL A 102 12.98 14.00 13.13
C VAL A 102 12.29 12.89 13.91
N ASP A 103 11.04 12.61 13.55
CA ASP A 103 10.30 11.44 14.02
C ASP A 103 10.48 10.30 13.01
N ILE A 104 11.02 9.18 13.48
CA ILE A 104 11.13 7.93 12.73
C ILE A 104 10.60 6.83 13.64
N LEU A 105 9.60 6.06 13.17
CA LEU A 105 8.96 5.00 13.96
C LEU A 105 8.34 5.47 15.30
N GLY A 106 8.01 6.76 15.46
CA GLY A 106 7.50 7.32 16.72
C GLY A 106 8.60 7.72 17.71
N GLU A 107 9.87 7.55 17.34
CA GLU A 107 11.02 7.99 18.11
C GLU A 107 11.52 9.33 17.57
N LEU A 108 11.52 10.35 18.43
CA LEU A 108 12.05 11.67 18.11
C LEU A 108 13.55 11.70 18.34
N CYS A 109 14.32 12.07 17.32
CA CYS A 109 15.75 12.27 17.45
C CYS A 109 16.21 13.58 16.83
N GLU A 110 17.18 14.21 17.47
CA GLU A 110 17.83 15.41 16.96
C GLU A 110 18.75 15.04 15.80
N ILE A 111 18.66 15.81 14.72
CA ILE A 111 19.49 15.67 13.53
C ILE A 111 19.94 17.03 12.99
N GLU A 112 21.11 17.03 12.38
CA GLU A 112 21.56 18.13 11.52
C GLU A 112 21.03 17.95 10.09
N LEU A 113 20.42 19.00 9.54
CA LEU A 113 19.96 19.05 8.16
C LEU A 113 20.68 20.15 7.39
N THR A 114 21.33 19.78 6.30
CA THR A 114 21.75 20.77 5.31
C THR A 114 20.56 21.14 4.43
N LEU A 115 20.24 22.44 4.31
CA LEU A 115 19.24 22.91 3.36
C LEU A 115 19.85 22.98 1.95
N ALA A 116 19.20 22.34 0.98
CA ALA A 116 19.68 22.26 -0.39
C ALA A 116 18.52 22.39 -1.37
N ASN A 117 18.75 23.00 -2.53
CA ASN A 117 17.82 22.79 -3.63
C ASN A 117 18.00 21.35 -4.16
N ARG A 118 16.91 20.58 -4.15
CA ARG A 118 16.84 19.18 -4.57
C ARG A 118 15.67 18.97 -5.53
N ASP A 119 15.22 20.01 -6.23
CA ASP A 119 14.07 19.96 -7.15
C ASP A 119 14.21 18.91 -8.24
N ALA A 120 15.39 18.81 -8.84
CA ALA A 120 15.68 17.82 -9.86
C ALA A 120 15.85 16.39 -9.31
N MET A 121 15.78 16.18 -7.99
CA MET A 121 16.12 14.90 -7.35
C MET A 121 14.89 14.08 -6.98
N GLY A 122 15.03 12.75 -6.97
CA GLY A 122 13.94 11.83 -6.67
C GLY A 122 13.43 11.84 -5.22
N PHE A 123 14.21 12.36 -4.25
CA PHE A 123 13.86 12.48 -2.83
C PHE A 123 14.08 13.90 -2.31
N ARG A 124 13.05 14.48 -1.68
CA ARG A 124 13.09 15.82 -1.06
C ARG A 124 13.84 15.81 0.26
N MET A 125 14.08 14.64 0.86
CA MET A 125 14.90 14.48 2.05
C MET A 125 15.83 13.28 1.92
N LEU A 126 17.06 13.43 2.42
CA LEU A 126 17.98 12.32 2.68
C LEU A 126 18.20 12.23 4.18
N LEU A 127 18.18 11.01 4.70
CA LEU A 127 18.61 10.71 6.05
C LEU A 127 20.00 10.06 5.99
N GLY A 128 21.02 10.79 6.47
CA GLY A 128 22.41 10.35 6.43
C GLY A 128 22.77 9.42 7.58
N ARG A 129 23.98 8.83 7.53
CA ARG A 129 24.44 7.87 8.53
C ARG A 129 24.47 8.39 9.96
N GLU A 130 24.72 9.68 10.19
CA GLU A 130 24.74 10.24 11.57
C GLU A 130 23.35 10.18 12.23
N ALA A 131 22.28 10.25 11.46
CA ALA A 131 20.92 10.10 11.99
C ALA A 131 20.52 8.63 12.26
N ILE A 132 21.29 7.67 11.74
CA ILE A 132 20.95 6.23 11.72
C ILE A 132 21.86 5.44 12.66
N ARG A 133 23.16 5.79 12.71
CA ARG A 133 24.20 5.04 13.41
C ARG A 133 23.85 4.86 14.88
N GLY A 134 23.80 3.59 15.31
CA GLY A 134 23.47 3.23 16.69
C GLY A 134 21.99 3.39 17.07
N ARG A 135 21.13 3.78 16.12
CA ARG A 135 19.69 4.01 16.33
C ARG A 135 18.82 3.04 15.52
N LEU A 136 19.20 2.72 14.27
CA LEU A 136 18.36 2.00 13.32
C LEU A 136 19.19 1.00 12.49
N LEU A 137 18.57 -0.09 12.02
CA LEU A 137 19.10 -1.00 11.00
C LEU A 137 18.39 -0.78 9.67
N VAL A 138 19.12 -0.83 8.56
CA VAL A 138 18.55 -0.57 7.21
C VAL A 138 18.46 -1.88 6.44
N ASP A 139 17.23 -2.26 6.07
CA ASP A 139 16.95 -3.31 5.10
C ASP A 139 16.92 -2.70 3.68
N SER A 140 17.93 -3.03 2.89
CA SER A 140 18.06 -2.57 1.51
C SER A 140 17.02 -3.17 0.56
N GLY A 141 16.39 -4.30 0.91
CA GLY A 141 15.35 -4.96 0.13
C GLY A 141 13.94 -4.45 0.41
N ALA A 142 13.75 -3.70 1.50
CA ALA A 142 12.44 -3.24 1.95
C ALA A 142 12.26 -1.71 1.83
N SER A 143 11.02 -1.26 1.87
CA SER A 143 10.66 0.16 1.86
C SER A 143 9.46 0.40 2.77
N TYR A 144 9.44 1.54 3.46
CA TYR A 144 8.31 1.97 4.28
C TYR A 144 7.93 0.96 5.38
N LEU A 145 8.94 0.32 5.97
CA LEU A 145 8.72 -0.62 7.08
C LEU A 145 8.10 0.08 8.29
N SER A 146 8.30 1.39 8.41
CA SER A 146 7.69 2.23 9.45
C SER A 146 6.22 2.56 9.20
N GLY A 147 5.69 2.21 8.02
CA GLY A 147 4.37 2.68 7.57
C GLY A 147 4.34 4.21 7.37
N ILE A 148 3.14 4.76 7.26
CA ILE A 148 2.93 6.22 7.20
C ILE A 148 2.77 6.72 8.64
N PRO A 149 3.58 7.69 9.11
CA PRO A 149 3.46 8.26 10.43
C PRO A 149 2.03 8.71 10.69
N LYS A 150 1.45 8.25 11.80
CA LYS A 150 0.19 8.80 12.28
C LYS A 150 0.42 10.29 12.48
N ARG A 151 -0.46 11.12 11.92
CA ARG A 151 -0.37 12.59 12.06
C ARG A 151 -0.22 12.91 13.55
N LEU A 152 0.91 13.52 13.97
CA LEU A 152 1.00 14.12 15.30
C LEU A 152 -0.25 14.97 15.47
N LYS A 153 -0.94 14.81 16.61
CA LYS A 153 -2.14 15.59 16.94
C LYS A 153 -1.76 17.06 17.14
N VAL A 154 -1.35 17.75 16.08
CA VAL A 154 -1.63 19.17 15.93
C VAL A 154 -3.14 19.24 15.99
N LYS A 155 -3.68 19.94 17.00
CA LYS A 155 -5.12 20.18 17.13
C LYS A 155 -5.65 20.49 15.73
N ARG A 156 -6.47 19.58 15.18
CA ARG A 156 -7.23 19.84 13.96
C ARG A 156 -7.88 21.21 14.16
N PRO A 157 -7.95 22.08 13.14
CA PRO A 157 -9.11 22.93 13.04
C PRO A 157 -10.29 21.97 13.03
N THR A 158 -10.91 21.78 14.19
CA THR A 158 -12.27 21.28 14.30
C THR A 158 -13.08 22.25 13.47
N ASN A 159 -13.68 21.77 12.37
CA ASN A 159 -14.82 22.34 11.61
C ASN A 159 -14.76 22.13 10.08
N GLY A 160 -14.21 21.02 9.58
CA GLY A 160 -14.31 20.67 8.15
C GLY A 160 -14.87 19.28 7.93
N THR A 161 -16.09 19.17 7.40
CA THR A 161 -16.65 17.91 6.90
C THR A 161 -15.79 17.41 5.73
N PRO A 162 -15.41 16.12 5.65
CA PRO A 162 -14.69 15.59 4.50
C PRO A 162 -15.48 15.84 3.21
N THR A 163 -14.87 16.47 2.21
CA THR A 163 -15.48 16.62 0.89
C THR A 163 -15.47 15.26 0.18
N LYS A 164 -16.66 14.75 -0.15
CA LYS A 164 -16.83 13.46 -0.83
C LYS A 164 -17.26 13.67 -2.28
N ARG A 165 -16.69 12.90 -3.20
CA ARG A 165 -17.09 12.87 -4.61
C ARG A 165 -17.17 11.43 -5.09
N VAL A 166 -18.26 11.07 -5.76
CA VAL A 166 -18.42 9.76 -6.40
C VAL A 166 -17.97 9.90 -7.85
N LEU A 167 -16.96 9.13 -8.23
CA LEU A 167 -16.37 9.15 -9.57
C LEU A 167 -16.65 7.82 -10.25
N ASN A 168 -17.24 7.88 -11.44
CA ASN A 168 -17.46 6.69 -12.25
C ASN A 168 -16.13 6.22 -12.85
N THR A 169 -15.72 5.00 -12.53
CA THR A 169 -14.47 4.38 -13.00
C THR A 169 -14.31 4.47 -14.52
N LEU A 170 -15.37 4.28 -15.29
CA LEU A 170 -15.35 4.28 -16.77
C LEU A 170 -15.19 5.68 -17.40
N LYS A 171 -15.16 6.74 -16.59
CA LYS A 171 -14.98 8.12 -17.06
C LYS A 171 -13.56 8.64 -16.79
N PHE A 172 -12.68 7.77 -16.32
CA PHE A 172 -11.26 8.07 -16.20
C PHE A 172 -10.52 7.83 -17.52
N ALA A 173 -9.47 8.60 -17.73
CA ALA A 173 -8.41 8.32 -18.69
C ALA A 173 -7.06 8.34 -17.96
N ILE A 174 -6.13 7.49 -18.40
CA ILE A 174 -4.80 7.35 -17.82
C ILE A 174 -3.79 7.74 -18.90
N ASP A 175 -3.10 8.85 -18.67
CA ASP A 175 -1.96 9.25 -19.49
C ASP A 175 -0.67 8.88 -18.75
N LEU A 176 0.28 8.27 -19.48
CA LEU A 176 1.52 7.76 -18.93
C LEU A 176 2.68 8.62 -19.45
N GLU A 177 3.10 9.59 -18.65
CA GLU A 177 4.27 10.41 -18.94
C GLU A 177 5.38 10.17 -17.91
N LYS A 178 6.63 10.44 -18.31
CA LYS A 178 7.79 10.27 -17.42
C LYS A 178 7.73 11.31 -16.29
N GLY A 179 7.51 10.83 -15.07
CA GLY A 179 7.84 11.56 -13.85
C GLY A 179 6.64 12.01 -13.01
N GLU A 180 5.46 12.15 -13.62
CA GLU A 180 4.25 12.66 -12.96
C GLU A 180 3.03 11.79 -13.32
N PRO A 181 2.74 10.75 -12.54
CA PRO A 181 1.51 9.98 -12.74
C PRO A 181 0.30 10.87 -12.38
N ASP A 182 -0.67 10.96 -13.29
CA ASP A 182 -1.95 11.62 -13.03
C ASP A 182 -3.12 10.82 -13.63
N LEU A 183 -4.33 11.28 -13.34
CA LEU A 183 -5.58 10.79 -13.87
C LEU A 183 -6.37 11.95 -14.47
N TYR A 184 -7.08 11.68 -15.56
CA TYR A 184 -8.07 12.59 -16.09
C TYR A 184 -9.45 12.03 -15.80
N PHE A 185 -10.39 12.87 -15.37
CA PHE A 185 -11.79 12.51 -15.22
C PHE A 185 -12.64 13.43 -16.10
N ARG A 186 -13.31 12.85 -17.11
CA ARG A 186 -14.03 13.61 -18.15
C ARG A 186 -13.15 14.67 -18.83
N SER A 187 -11.96 14.24 -19.27
CA SER A 187 -10.96 15.07 -19.96
C SER A 187 -10.41 16.26 -19.17
N LYS A 188 -10.66 16.30 -17.85
CA LYS A 188 -10.05 17.26 -16.94
C LYS A 188 -9.09 16.54 -16.01
N GLN A 189 -7.90 17.10 -15.85
CA GLN A 189 -6.92 16.62 -14.89
C GLN A 189 -7.57 16.54 -13.50
N LEU A 190 -7.32 15.45 -12.80
CA LEU A 190 -8.00 15.16 -11.55
C LEU A 190 -7.41 16.05 -10.43
N SER A 191 -8.28 16.66 -9.64
CA SER A 191 -7.89 17.32 -8.39
C SER A 191 -7.22 16.33 -7.43
N SER A 192 -6.31 16.81 -6.56
CA SER A 192 -5.69 15.95 -5.55
C SER A 192 -6.73 15.34 -4.59
N TYR A 193 -6.63 14.04 -4.32
CA TYR A 193 -7.39 13.34 -3.28
C TYR A 193 -6.44 12.81 -2.21
N ASP A 194 -6.89 12.79 -0.95
CA ASP A 194 -6.13 12.16 0.14
C ASP A 194 -6.32 10.63 0.17
N ALA A 195 -7.51 10.17 -0.25
CA ALA A 195 -7.88 8.76 -0.26
C ALA A 195 -8.92 8.45 -1.35
N VAL A 196 -8.97 7.19 -1.75
CA VAL A 196 -9.98 6.61 -2.64
C VAL A 196 -10.57 5.35 -2.01
N LEU A 197 -11.88 5.16 -2.18
CA LEU A 197 -12.60 3.95 -1.76
C LEU A 197 -13.07 3.20 -3.03
N PRO A 198 -12.26 2.29 -3.59
CA PRO A 198 -12.59 1.63 -4.85
C PRO A 198 -13.77 0.66 -4.69
N ARG A 199 -14.83 0.91 -5.46
CA ARG A 199 -15.99 0.00 -5.59
C ARG A 199 -16.03 -0.56 -7.01
N ILE A 200 -15.02 -1.37 -7.32
CA ILE A 200 -14.79 -1.86 -8.69
C ILE A 200 -15.70 -3.07 -9.00
N GLY A 201 -16.60 -2.88 -9.96
CA GLY A 201 -17.43 -3.95 -10.51
C GLY A 201 -16.58 -5.03 -11.17
N ALA A 202 -17.01 -6.28 -11.08
CA ALA A 202 -16.20 -7.41 -11.56
C ALA A 202 -16.02 -7.44 -13.09
N SER A 203 -16.99 -6.91 -13.85
CA SER A 203 -16.90 -6.76 -15.33
C SER A 203 -15.87 -5.73 -15.80
N ILE A 204 -15.39 -4.85 -14.91
CA ILE A 204 -14.42 -3.81 -15.23
C ILE A 204 -13.14 -3.96 -14.41
N THR A 205 -12.85 -5.17 -13.92
CA THR A 205 -11.73 -5.41 -12.99
C THR A 205 -10.39 -4.93 -13.55
N TYR A 206 -10.09 -5.25 -14.81
CA TYR A 206 -8.83 -4.84 -15.43
C TYR A 206 -8.66 -3.31 -15.43
N PHE A 207 -9.60 -2.60 -16.04
CA PHE A 207 -9.52 -1.14 -16.12
C PHE A 207 -9.66 -0.47 -14.74
N GLY A 208 -10.56 -0.97 -13.89
CA GLY A 208 -10.76 -0.43 -12.56
C GLY A 208 -9.54 -0.58 -11.67
N THR A 209 -8.85 -1.72 -11.71
CA THR A 209 -7.59 -1.89 -10.98
C THR A 209 -6.45 -1.08 -11.59
N ALA A 210 -6.46 -0.83 -12.90
CA ALA A 210 -5.53 0.12 -13.52
C ALA A 210 -5.71 1.55 -12.99
N VAL A 211 -6.97 2.02 -12.85
CA VAL A 211 -7.28 3.33 -12.23
C VAL A 211 -6.85 3.37 -10.76
N VAL A 212 -7.14 2.32 -9.97
CA VAL A 212 -6.70 2.25 -8.57
C VAL A 212 -5.17 2.25 -8.46
N ARG A 213 -4.49 1.52 -9.33
CA ARG A 213 -3.02 1.50 -9.40
C ARG A 213 -2.46 2.86 -9.78
N GLN A 214 -3.14 3.62 -10.64
CA GLN A 214 -2.74 4.99 -10.95
C GLN A 214 -2.91 5.90 -9.72
N PHE A 215 -4.01 5.79 -8.98
CA PHE A 215 -4.17 6.47 -7.67
C PHE A 215 -3.04 6.10 -6.70
N GLU A 216 -2.62 4.84 -6.66
CA GLU A 216 -1.45 4.40 -5.87
C GLU A 216 -0.15 5.07 -6.35
N GLN A 217 0.08 5.19 -7.67
CA GLN A 217 1.23 5.92 -8.22
C GLN A 217 1.18 7.43 -7.89
N MET A 218 -0.02 8.00 -7.79
CA MET A 218 -0.29 9.38 -7.37
C MET A 218 -0.18 9.57 -5.85
N ASP A 219 0.24 8.56 -5.09
CA ASP A 219 0.34 8.57 -3.62
C ASP A 219 -1.01 8.81 -2.90
N VAL A 220 -2.14 8.47 -3.54
CA VAL A 220 -3.49 8.51 -2.94
C VAL A 220 -3.76 7.20 -2.22
N PHE A 221 -4.23 7.24 -0.97
CA PHE A 221 -4.49 6.04 -0.18
C PHE A 221 -5.71 5.25 -0.70
N PRO A 222 -5.57 3.97 -1.12
CA PRO A 222 -6.69 3.16 -1.57
C PRO A 222 -7.20 2.21 -0.48
N ALA A 223 -8.52 2.19 -0.27
CA ALA A 223 -9.20 1.21 0.58
C ALA A 223 -10.22 0.42 -0.26
N ASN A 224 -9.87 -0.65 -0.97
CA ASN A 224 -8.66 -1.49 -0.92
C ASN A 224 -7.70 -1.27 -2.10
N SER A 225 -6.46 -1.76 -1.97
CA SER A 225 -5.42 -1.69 -3.01
C SER A 225 -5.78 -2.44 -4.29
N SER A 226 -5.14 -2.06 -5.38
CA SER A 226 -5.26 -2.71 -6.70
C SER A 226 -4.95 -4.20 -6.62
N TRP A 227 -3.86 -4.57 -5.95
CA TRP A 227 -3.47 -5.97 -5.70
C TRP A 227 -4.48 -6.72 -4.84
N GLY A 228 -5.00 -6.11 -3.78
CA GLY A 228 -6.02 -6.73 -2.93
C GLY A 228 -7.28 -7.06 -3.73
N ILE A 229 -7.72 -6.14 -4.60
CA ILE A 229 -8.86 -6.34 -5.49
C ILE A 229 -8.57 -7.48 -6.48
N THR A 230 -7.44 -7.44 -7.20
CA THR A 230 -7.08 -8.47 -8.19
C THR A 230 -6.96 -9.86 -7.56
N ASN A 231 -6.24 -9.98 -6.44
CA ASN A 231 -6.10 -11.24 -5.73
C ASN A 231 -7.46 -11.81 -5.31
N SER A 232 -8.38 -10.97 -4.83
CA SER A 232 -9.74 -11.38 -4.42
C SER A 232 -10.63 -11.85 -5.58
N ARG A 233 -10.30 -11.48 -6.83
CA ARG A 233 -11.06 -11.83 -8.04
C ARG A 233 -10.67 -13.20 -8.57
N ASP A 234 -9.40 -13.55 -8.44
CA ASP A 234 -8.90 -14.87 -8.77
C ASP A 234 -9.10 -15.83 -7.60
N LYS A 235 -10.03 -16.77 -7.78
CA LYS A 235 -10.38 -17.77 -6.76
C LYS A 235 -9.20 -18.70 -6.45
N LEU A 236 -8.43 -19.11 -7.46
CA LEU A 236 -7.27 -19.97 -7.26
C LEU A 236 -6.21 -19.24 -6.46
N ARG A 237 -5.86 -18.01 -6.88
CA ARG A 237 -4.87 -17.18 -6.20
C ARG A 237 -5.26 -16.87 -4.76
N SER A 238 -6.52 -16.51 -4.52
CA SER A 238 -7.06 -16.28 -3.17
C SER A 238 -6.88 -17.50 -2.27
N LEU A 239 -7.26 -18.69 -2.75
CA LEU A 239 -7.11 -19.93 -1.97
C LEU A 239 -5.66 -20.29 -1.69
N GLN A 240 -4.75 -20.06 -2.64
CA GLN A 240 -3.30 -20.25 -2.42
C GLN A 240 -2.76 -19.32 -1.34
N ILE A 241 -3.20 -18.05 -1.31
CA ILE A 241 -2.82 -17.09 -0.26
C ILE A 241 -3.33 -17.59 1.09
N LEU A 242 -4.62 -17.94 1.19
CA LEU A 242 -5.22 -18.44 2.44
C LEU A 242 -4.52 -19.70 2.94
N SER A 243 -4.24 -20.66 2.04
CA SER A 243 -3.52 -21.90 2.35
C SER A 243 -2.10 -21.63 2.90
N ARG A 244 -1.33 -20.77 2.22
CA ARG A 244 0.03 -20.39 2.67
C ARG A 244 0.04 -19.76 4.08
N HIS A 245 -1.05 -19.09 4.45
CA HIS A 245 -1.20 -18.46 5.76
C HIS A 245 -1.96 -19.35 6.78
N HIS A 246 -2.16 -20.65 6.48
CA HIS A 246 -2.80 -21.62 7.36
C HIS A 246 -4.24 -21.24 7.75
N ILE A 247 -4.94 -20.53 6.87
CA ILE A 247 -6.35 -20.18 7.06
C ILE A 247 -7.22 -21.34 6.55
N GLY A 248 -8.21 -21.74 7.34
CA GLY A 248 -9.10 -22.85 7.01
C GLY A 248 -9.83 -22.64 5.68
N ILE A 249 -9.59 -23.56 4.74
CA ILE A 249 -10.26 -23.63 3.44
C ILE A 249 -10.71 -25.07 3.19
N PRO A 250 -11.83 -25.31 2.46
CA PRO A 250 -12.18 -26.65 2.03
C PRO A 250 -11.13 -27.20 1.07
N GLN A 251 -10.88 -28.51 1.12
CA GLN A 251 -9.96 -29.17 0.20
C GLN A 251 -10.38 -28.89 -1.25
N THR A 252 -9.45 -28.34 -2.02
CA THR A 252 -9.73 -27.81 -3.37
C THR A 252 -8.60 -28.19 -4.31
N THR A 253 -8.94 -28.63 -5.51
CA THR A 253 -8.02 -28.98 -6.57
C THR A 253 -8.32 -28.15 -7.82
N PHE A 254 -7.26 -27.66 -8.48
CA PHE A 254 -7.36 -27.03 -9.79
C PHE A 254 -7.24 -28.09 -10.89
N VAL A 255 -8.13 -28.07 -11.88
CA VAL A 255 -8.17 -29.05 -12.97
C VAL A 255 -8.10 -28.32 -14.30
N ARG A 256 -6.97 -28.48 -15.00
CA ARG A 256 -6.73 -27.94 -16.33
C ARG A 256 -6.98 -28.96 -17.42
N ASP A 257 -6.53 -30.20 -17.21
CA ASP A 257 -6.50 -31.24 -18.22
C ASP A 257 -7.48 -32.37 -17.89
N ARG A 258 -8.00 -33.02 -18.94
CA ARG A 258 -9.01 -34.10 -18.80
C ARG A 258 -8.48 -35.28 -17.97
N ALA A 259 -7.20 -35.60 -18.10
CA ALA A 259 -6.55 -36.68 -17.37
C ALA A 259 -6.55 -36.47 -15.83
N ASP A 260 -6.65 -35.22 -15.38
CA ASP A 260 -6.61 -34.87 -13.96
C ASP A 260 -7.98 -34.86 -13.29
N ILE A 261 -9.07 -35.06 -14.04
CA ILE A 261 -10.45 -34.94 -13.51
C ILE A 261 -10.71 -35.96 -12.39
N LEU A 262 -10.57 -37.25 -12.68
CA LEU A 262 -10.83 -38.31 -11.70
C LEU A 262 -9.86 -38.23 -10.50
N PRO A 263 -8.53 -38.08 -10.69
CA PRO A 263 -7.61 -37.88 -9.57
C PRO A 263 -7.92 -36.63 -8.74
N ALA A 264 -8.45 -35.56 -9.34
CA ALA A 264 -8.84 -34.36 -8.59
C ALA A 264 -10.07 -34.61 -7.71
N ILE A 265 -11.07 -35.33 -8.21
CA ILE A 265 -12.27 -35.70 -7.44
C ILE A 265 -11.90 -36.62 -6.28
N GLU A 266 -11.04 -37.61 -6.52
CA GLU A 266 -10.55 -38.51 -5.48
C GLU A 266 -9.76 -37.76 -4.41
N ARG A 267 -8.84 -36.87 -4.82
CA ARG A 267 -8.05 -36.06 -3.89
C ARG A 267 -8.91 -35.22 -2.94
N VAL A 268 -10.06 -34.70 -3.37
CA VAL A 268 -10.95 -33.91 -2.50
C VAL A 268 -11.88 -34.76 -1.62
N GLY A 269 -11.77 -36.09 -1.68
CA GLY A 269 -12.54 -37.04 -0.87
C GLY A 269 -13.77 -37.64 -1.56
N GLY A 270 -13.85 -37.54 -2.90
CA GLY A 270 -14.97 -38.07 -3.67
C GLY A 270 -16.23 -37.19 -3.67
N ALA A 271 -17.27 -37.67 -4.35
CA ALA A 271 -18.55 -36.97 -4.44
C ALA A 271 -19.35 -37.02 -3.11
N PRO A 272 -20.19 -36.02 -2.80
CA PRO A 272 -20.50 -34.84 -3.61
C PRO A 272 -19.38 -33.79 -3.63
N VAL A 273 -19.21 -33.12 -4.78
CA VAL A 273 -18.21 -32.05 -4.98
C VAL A 273 -18.85 -30.77 -5.50
N VAL A 274 -18.23 -29.63 -5.21
CA VAL A 274 -18.57 -28.33 -5.77
C VAL A 274 -17.58 -27.99 -6.88
N ILE A 275 -18.10 -27.75 -8.08
CA ILE A 275 -17.33 -27.31 -9.25
C ILE A 275 -17.47 -25.79 -9.37
N LYS A 276 -16.35 -25.08 -9.41
CA LYS A 276 -16.32 -23.61 -9.52
C LYS A 276 -15.53 -23.16 -10.74
N LEU A 277 -16.13 -22.32 -11.57
CA LEU A 277 -15.39 -21.60 -12.61
C LEU A 277 -14.42 -20.59 -11.97
N ILE A 278 -13.19 -20.49 -12.49
CA ILE A 278 -12.20 -19.53 -11.99
C ILE A 278 -12.69 -18.11 -12.25
N GLU A 279 -13.16 -17.85 -13.46
CA GLU A 279 -13.67 -16.56 -13.91
C GLU A 279 -15.21 -16.55 -13.87
N GLY A 280 -15.80 -15.48 -13.34
CA GLY A 280 -17.26 -15.34 -13.22
C GLY A 280 -17.68 -14.48 -12.03
N THR A 281 -18.88 -13.89 -12.11
CA THR A 281 -19.43 -12.97 -11.10
C THR A 281 -20.78 -13.50 -10.59
N GLN A 282 -21.14 -13.18 -9.34
CA GLN A 282 -22.45 -13.47 -8.75
C GLN A 282 -22.95 -14.94 -8.77
N GLY A 283 -22.06 -15.91 -8.50
CA GLY A 283 -22.48 -17.31 -8.31
C GLY A 283 -22.86 -18.07 -9.58
N VAL A 284 -22.80 -17.40 -10.74
CA VAL A 284 -22.78 -18.06 -12.06
C VAL A 284 -21.48 -18.84 -12.15
N GLY A 285 -21.58 -20.17 -12.30
CA GLY A 285 -20.43 -21.07 -12.33
C GLY A 285 -20.06 -21.71 -11.00
N VAL A 286 -21.00 -21.87 -10.07
CA VAL A 286 -20.87 -22.78 -8.91
C VAL A 286 -21.91 -23.88 -9.05
N ILE A 287 -21.44 -25.12 -9.21
CA ILE A 287 -22.28 -26.28 -9.52
C ILE A 287 -22.04 -27.36 -8.46
N LEU A 288 -23.11 -27.97 -7.95
CA LEU A 288 -23.02 -29.14 -7.08
C LEU A 288 -23.17 -30.40 -7.93
N ALA A 289 -22.24 -31.34 -7.80
CA ALA A 289 -22.31 -32.64 -8.45
C ALA A 289 -22.38 -33.75 -7.38
N ASP A 290 -23.51 -34.46 -7.35
CA ASP A 290 -23.81 -35.44 -6.31
C ASP A 290 -23.11 -36.80 -6.52
N SER A 291 -22.61 -37.06 -7.73
CA SER A 291 -21.85 -38.28 -8.05
C SER A 291 -20.60 -37.97 -8.88
N VAL A 292 -19.63 -38.89 -8.86
CA VAL A 292 -18.38 -38.78 -9.63
C VAL A 292 -18.68 -38.69 -11.13
N LYS A 293 -19.60 -39.51 -11.65
CA LYS A 293 -20.00 -39.50 -13.06
C LYS A 293 -20.59 -38.16 -13.49
N ILE A 294 -21.43 -37.55 -12.64
CA ILE A 294 -22.00 -36.22 -12.91
C ILE A 294 -20.89 -35.16 -12.89
N ALA A 295 -19.99 -35.22 -11.90
CA ALA A 295 -18.89 -34.26 -11.78
C ALA A 295 -17.98 -34.32 -13.00
N GLU A 296 -17.59 -35.52 -13.42
CA GLU A 296 -16.77 -35.78 -14.60
C GLU A 296 -17.41 -35.20 -15.87
N ALA A 297 -18.67 -35.56 -16.16
CA ALA A 297 -19.39 -35.06 -17.33
C ALA A 297 -19.48 -33.52 -17.37
N ILE A 298 -19.70 -32.88 -16.22
CA ILE A 298 -19.75 -31.41 -16.12
C ILE A 298 -18.38 -30.81 -16.40
N ILE A 299 -17.31 -31.34 -15.80
CA ILE A 299 -15.95 -30.82 -15.97
C ILE A 299 -15.49 -30.99 -17.43
N GLU A 300 -15.74 -32.15 -18.04
CA GLU A 300 -15.44 -32.40 -19.46
C GLU A 300 -16.16 -31.41 -20.39
N THR A 301 -17.45 -31.18 -20.13
CA THR A 301 -18.24 -30.21 -20.89
C THR A 301 -17.64 -28.81 -20.78
N LEU A 302 -17.27 -28.37 -19.58
CA LEU A 302 -16.64 -27.07 -19.36
C LEU A 302 -15.26 -26.96 -20.03
N HIS A 303 -14.46 -28.02 -19.99
CA HIS A 303 -13.16 -28.10 -20.68
C HIS A 303 -13.29 -27.99 -22.20
N SER A 304 -14.36 -28.54 -22.79
CA SER A 304 -14.63 -28.40 -24.24
C SER A 304 -14.79 -26.93 -24.66
N THR A 305 -15.24 -26.07 -23.73
CA THR A 305 -15.34 -24.62 -23.90
C THR A 305 -14.10 -23.85 -23.40
N ARG A 306 -12.99 -24.56 -23.16
CA ARG A 306 -11.71 -24.04 -22.62
C ARG A 306 -11.83 -23.33 -21.27
N GLN A 307 -12.80 -23.74 -20.45
CA GLN A 307 -12.99 -23.17 -19.11
C GLN A 307 -12.16 -23.91 -18.07
N ASN A 308 -11.41 -23.15 -17.28
CA ASN A 308 -10.66 -23.66 -16.15
C ASN A 308 -11.54 -23.80 -14.91
N VAL A 309 -11.42 -24.92 -14.17
CA VAL A 309 -12.29 -25.22 -13.03
C VAL A 309 -11.53 -25.55 -11.75
N LEU A 310 -12.17 -25.25 -10.62
CA LEU A 310 -11.79 -25.72 -9.30
C LEU A 310 -12.79 -26.79 -8.86
N VAL A 311 -12.30 -27.94 -8.42
CA VAL A 311 -13.08 -28.98 -7.77
C VAL A 311 -12.86 -28.86 -6.27
N GLN A 312 -13.92 -28.73 -5.50
CA GLN A 312 -13.86 -28.49 -4.06
C GLN A 312 -14.72 -29.49 -3.29
N LYS A 313 -14.22 -29.97 -2.16
CA LYS A 313 -14.99 -30.80 -1.21
C LYS A 313 -16.28 -30.09 -0.80
N PHE A 314 -17.42 -30.77 -0.93
CA PHE A 314 -18.68 -30.24 -0.41
C PHE A 314 -18.72 -30.38 1.13
N VAL A 315 -18.95 -29.26 1.81
CA VAL A 315 -19.10 -29.22 3.28
C VAL A 315 -20.58 -29.43 3.61
N LYS A 316 -20.94 -30.68 3.93
CA LYS A 316 -22.34 -31.09 4.12
C LYS A 316 -23.00 -30.35 5.27
N GLU A 317 -22.26 -30.08 6.33
CA GLU A 317 -22.72 -29.42 7.56
C GLU A 317 -23.12 -27.95 7.31
N SER A 318 -22.57 -27.33 6.27
CA SER A 318 -22.89 -25.96 5.86
C SER A 318 -23.88 -25.89 4.70
N ARG A 319 -24.57 -27.00 4.35
CA ARG A 319 -25.52 -26.99 3.24
C ARG A 319 -26.58 -25.91 3.44
N GLY A 320 -26.69 -24.99 2.48
CA GLY A 320 -27.66 -23.90 2.50
C GLY A 320 -27.43 -22.88 3.61
N ARG A 321 -26.27 -22.84 4.26
CA ARG A 321 -25.97 -21.91 5.36
C ARG A 321 -24.55 -21.39 5.28
N ASP A 322 -24.38 -20.08 5.42
CA ASP A 322 -23.06 -19.48 5.62
C ASP A 322 -23.09 -18.31 6.60
N VAL A 323 -21.93 -18.00 7.17
CA VAL A 323 -21.72 -16.81 7.98
C VAL A 323 -20.85 -15.85 7.18
N ARG A 324 -21.33 -14.61 7.03
CA ARG A 324 -20.59 -13.53 6.39
C ARG A 324 -20.18 -12.51 7.44
N ALA A 325 -18.88 -12.43 7.70
CA ALA A 325 -18.28 -11.39 8.53
C ALA A 325 -17.74 -10.25 7.66
N PHE A 326 -17.97 -9.01 8.09
CA PHE A 326 -17.42 -7.79 7.49
C PHE A 326 -16.24 -7.31 8.33
N VAL A 327 -15.06 -7.31 7.74
CA VAL A 327 -13.82 -6.86 8.39
C VAL A 327 -13.45 -5.48 7.87
N VAL A 328 -13.19 -4.54 8.79
CA VAL A 328 -12.65 -3.21 8.49
C VAL A 328 -11.42 -3.00 9.35
N GLY A 329 -10.26 -2.83 8.70
CA GLY A 329 -8.98 -2.82 9.41
C GLY A 329 -8.70 -4.17 10.05
N ASP A 330 -8.55 -4.18 11.36
CA ASP A 330 -8.24 -5.33 12.21
C ASP A 330 -9.46 -5.87 12.98
N GLN A 331 -10.67 -5.38 12.69
CA GLN A 331 -11.87 -5.71 13.46
C GLN A 331 -13.01 -6.25 12.57
N VAL A 332 -13.73 -7.25 13.11
CA VAL A 332 -15.04 -7.66 12.58
C VAL A 332 -16.08 -6.66 13.06
N VAL A 333 -16.57 -5.81 12.16
CA VAL A 333 -17.51 -4.72 12.51
C VAL A 333 -18.98 -5.11 12.38
N ALA A 334 -19.26 -6.17 11.62
CA ALA A 334 -20.60 -6.73 11.46
C ALA A 334 -20.51 -8.19 11.01
N ALA A 335 -21.53 -8.99 11.33
CA ALA A 335 -21.68 -10.33 10.80
C ALA A 335 -23.15 -10.67 10.57
N MET A 336 -23.42 -11.56 9.61
CA MET A 336 -24.76 -12.09 9.36
C MET A 336 -24.70 -13.57 9.02
N ARG A 337 -25.76 -14.29 9.34
CA ARG A 337 -25.99 -15.67 8.88
C ARG A 337 -26.97 -15.62 7.72
N ARG A 338 -26.63 -16.25 6.60
CA ARG A 338 -27.54 -16.43 5.46
C ARG A 338 -27.99 -17.88 5.39
N ILE A 339 -29.25 -18.05 4.99
CA ILE A 339 -29.90 -19.35 4.86
C ILE A 339 -30.54 -19.38 3.47
N ALA A 340 -30.25 -20.43 2.70
CA ALA A 340 -30.81 -20.64 1.38
C ALA A 340 -32.32 -20.91 1.46
N GLN A 341 -33.06 -20.51 0.43
CA GLN A 341 -34.49 -20.80 0.32
C GLN A 341 -34.73 -22.13 -0.41
N GLY A 342 -35.68 -22.93 0.09
CA GLY A 342 -36.06 -24.20 -0.53
C GLY A 342 -34.93 -25.24 -0.54
N THR A 343 -34.70 -25.84 -1.71
CA THR A 343 -33.71 -26.93 -1.91
C THR A 343 -32.32 -26.44 -2.33
N GLU A 344 -32.13 -25.13 -2.47
CA GLU A 344 -30.89 -24.51 -2.93
C GLU A 344 -29.77 -24.71 -1.89
N PHE A 345 -28.57 -25.08 -2.36
CA PHE A 345 -27.42 -25.28 -1.47
C PHE A 345 -26.63 -23.99 -1.26
N ARG A 346 -26.83 -22.99 -2.13
CA ARG A 346 -26.18 -21.67 -2.08
C ARG A 346 -27.05 -20.68 -1.31
N SER A 347 -26.47 -20.06 -0.29
CA SER A 347 -27.15 -19.10 0.59
C SER A 347 -26.92 -17.64 0.20
N ASN A 348 -26.54 -17.37 -1.06
CA ASN A 348 -25.95 -16.08 -1.45
C ASN A 348 -26.92 -14.92 -1.63
#